data_AF-A0A920PYV1-F1
#
_entry.id   AF-A0A920PYV1-F1
#
_cell.length_a   1.000
_cell.length_b   1.000
_cell.length_c   1.000
_cell.angle_alpha   90.00
_cell.angle_beta   90.00
_cell.angle_gamma   90.00
#
_symmetry.space_group_name_H-M   'P 1'
#
loop_
_entity.id
_entity.type
_entity.pdbx_description
1 polymer ?
#
loop_
_entity_poly.entity_id
_entity_poly.type
_entity_poly.pdbx_seq_one_letter_code
_entity_poly.pdbx_strand_id
1 'polypeptide(L)' 'MNQRRGVRWSATKAFLRPVFARQSYVLTNAHAQKIVIEDDSPIGKRATGVEVRMDNGEF' A
#
# COMPACT_ATOMS: atom_id res chain seq x y z
N MET A 1 -9.22 -20.82 9.38
CA MET A 1 -7.92 -21.52 9.50
C MET A 1 -6.83 -20.67 8.86
N ASN A 2 -5.88 -20.13 9.64
CA ASN A 2 -4.84 -19.16 9.19
C ASN A 2 -3.45 -19.82 8.99
N GLN A 3 -3.44 -21.12 8.66
CA GLN A 3 -2.27 -21.97 8.63
C GLN A 3 -2.29 -22.84 7.37
N ARG A 4 -1.13 -23.10 6.78
CA ARG A 4 -0.96 -24.03 5.64
C ARG A 4 0.36 -24.75 5.81
N ARG A 5 0.34 -26.09 5.82
CA ARG A 5 1.52 -26.96 6.05
C ARG A 5 2.26 -26.63 7.37
N GLY A 6 1.53 -26.41 8.46
CA GLY A 6 2.13 -26.12 9.78
C GLY A 6 2.77 -24.73 9.91
N VAL A 7 2.62 -23.86 8.91
CA VAL A 7 3.17 -22.50 8.93
C VAL A 7 2.04 -21.48 8.89
N ARG A 8 2.20 -20.37 9.63
CA ARG A 8 1.29 -19.21 9.53
C ARG A 8 1.19 -18.75 8.08
N TRP A 9 -0.03 -18.75 7.57
CA TRP A 9 -0.38 -18.36 6.21
C TRP A 9 -0.83 -16.90 6.21
N SER A 10 0.14 -15.98 6.28
CA SER A 10 -0.13 -14.54 6.26
C SER A 10 -0.64 -14.05 4.90
N ALA A 11 -1.28 -12.88 4.88
CA ALA A 11 -1.75 -12.25 3.64
C ALA A 11 -0.62 -12.06 2.62
N THR A 12 0.59 -11.68 3.06
CA THR A 12 1.77 -11.58 2.19
C THR A 12 2.09 -12.91 1.51
N LYS A 13 2.06 -14.04 2.23
CA LYS A 13 2.33 -15.38 1.64
C LYS A 13 1.22 -15.82 0.69
N ALA A 14 -0.02 -15.51 1.03
CA ALA A 14 -1.19 -15.91 0.25
C ALA A 14 -1.35 -15.12 -1.06
N PHE A 15 -1.08 -13.80 -1.02
CA PHE A 15 -1.48 -12.89 -2.10
C PHE A 15 -0.31 -12.12 -2.71
N LEU A 16 0.67 -11.66 -1.92
CA LEU A 16 1.74 -10.81 -2.44
C LEU A 16 2.88 -11.62 -3.07
N ARG A 17 3.36 -12.67 -2.39
CA ARG A 17 4.45 -13.52 -2.90
C ARG A 17 4.14 -14.19 -4.25
N PRO A 18 2.91 -14.69 -4.51
CA PRO A 18 2.61 -15.30 -5.81
C PRO A 18 2.71 -14.34 -7.01
N VAL A 19 2.60 -13.03 -6.79
CA VAL A 19 2.58 -12.02 -7.86
C VAL A 19 3.84 -11.15 -7.91
N PHE A 20 4.86 -11.48 -7.13
CA PHE A 20 6.07 -10.67 -6.97
C PHE A 20 6.89 -10.48 -8.25
N ALA A 21 6.72 -11.37 -9.25
CA ALA A 21 7.38 -11.26 -10.55
C ALA A 21 6.74 -10.22 -11.49
N ARG A 22 5.59 -9.63 -11.13
CA ARG A 22 4.97 -8.56 -11.92
C ARG A 22 5.73 -7.25 -11.71
N GLN A 23 5.73 -6.38 -12.71
CA GLN A 23 6.31 -5.02 -12.65
C GLN A 23 5.49 -4.06 -11.76
N SER A 24 4.86 -4.56 -10.69
CA SER A 24 4.15 -3.74 -9.70
C SER A 24 5.07 -3.51 -8.50
N TYR A 25 5.37 -2.25 -8.20
CA TYR A 25 6.27 -1.88 -7.12
C TYR A 25 5.53 -1.88 -5.76
N VAL A 26 6.19 -2.37 -4.72
CA VAL A 26 5.75 -2.26 -3.33
C VAL A 26 6.74 -1.37 -2.60
N LEU A 27 6.26 -0.29 -1.99
CA LEU A 27 7.06 0.58 -1.13
C LEU A 27 6.96 0.06 0.32
N THR A 28 8.06 -0.42 0.87
CA THR A 28 8.15 -0.82 2.29
C THR A 28 8.67 0.35 3.13
N ASN A 29 8.38 0.35 4.43
CA ASN A 29 8.77 1.42 5.36
C ASN A 29 8.23 2.81 4.95
N ALA A 30 7.03 2.80 4.37
CA ALA A 30 6.33 3.97 3.86
C ALA A 30 5.04 4.15 4.67
N HIS A 31 5.05 5.08 5.63
CA HIS A 31 3.85 5.38 6.41
C HIS A 31 3.02 6.45 5.69
N ALA A 32 1.87 6.07 5.15
CA ALA A 32 0.92 7.03 4.59
C ALA A 32 0.31 7.86 5.73
N GLN A 33 0.51 9.18 5.69
CA GLN A 33 0.11 10.08 6.77
C GLN A 33 -1.13 10.89 6.45
N LYS A 34 -1.30 11.29 5.19
CA LYS A 34 -2.38 12.19 4.78
C LYS A 34 -2.85 11.87 3.37
N ILE A 35 -4.14 12.11 3.12
CA ILE A 35 -4.72 12.02 1.78
C ILE A 35 -4.67 13.40 1.14
N VAL A 36 -4.17 13.46 -0.10
CA VAL A 36 -4.23 14.68 -0.91
C VAL A 36 -5.61 14.73 -1.54
N ILE A 37 -6.34 15.81 -1.24
CA ILE A 37 -7.70 16.04 -1.72
C ILE A 37 -7.68 17.26 -2.64
N GLU A 38 -8.25 17.09 -3.83
CA GLU A 38 -8.60 18.15 -4.75
C GLU A 38 -10.04 18.62 -4.42
N ASP A 39 -10.16 19.86 -3.98
CA ASP A 39 -11.42 20.46 -3.52
C ASP A 39 -12.24 21.10 -4.67
N ASP A 40 -11.65 21.31 -5.85
CA ASP A 40 -12.28 21.91 -7.04
C ASP A 40 -12.76 20.87 -8.07
N SER A 41 -12.82 19.59 -7.70
CA SER A 41 -13.34 18.54 -8.58
C SER A 41 -14.84 18.71 -8.84
N PRO A 42 -15.32 18.56 -10.10
CA PRO A 42 -16.71 18.83 -10.50
C PRO A 42 -17.78 18.01 -9.76
N ILE A 43 -17.36 16.90 -9.16
CA ILE A 43 -18.22 15.89 -8.52
C ILE A 43 -18.06 15.90 -6.99
N GLY A 44 -17.35 16.89 -6.44
CA GLY A 44 -16.97 17.00 -5.04
C GLY A 44 -15.54 16.55 -4.78
N LYS A 45 -15.18 16.46 -3.49
CA LYS A 45 -13.80 16.15 -3.04
C LYS A 45 -13.25 14.88 -3.70
N ARG A 46 -12.11 15.02 -4.39
CA ARG A 46 -11.43 13.89 -5.06
C ARG A 46 -10.09 13.61 -4.40
N ALA A 47 -9.87 12.36 -3.99
CA ALA A 47 -8.56 11.92 -3.53
C ALA A 47 -7.63 11.72 -4.73
N THR A 48 -6.49 12.40 -4.75
CA THR A 48 -5.53 12.38 -5.87
C THR A 48 -4.20 11.73 -5.50
N GLY A 49 -3.93 11.56 -4.20
CA GLY A 49 -2.69 10.95 -3.72
C GLY A 49 -2.65 10.78 -2.21
N VAL A 50 -1.46 10.39 -1.73
CA VAL A 50 -1.15 10.28 -0.30
C VAL A 50 0.22 10.88 -0.04
N GLU A 51 0.36 11.62 1.07
CA GLU A 51 1.66 12.07 1.59
C GLU A 51 2.27 10.91 2.40
N VAL A 52 3.55 10.59 2.15
CA VAL A 52 4.20 9.42 2.73
C VAL A 52 5.48 9.81 3.46
N ARG A 53 5.60 9.39 4.71
CA ARG A 53 6.87 9.45 5.44
C ARG A 53 7.63 8.15 5.26
N MET A 54 8.85 8.23 4.72
CA MET A 54 9.77 7.10 4.65
C MET A 54 10.89 7.28 5.68
N ASP A 55 11.54 6.18 6.07
CA ASP A 55 12.62 6.21 7.06
C ASP A 55 13.85 7.02 6.59
N ASN A 56 13.96 7.27 5.29
CA ASN A 56 15.04 7.99 4.60
C ASN A 56 14.66 9.43 4.18
N GLY A 57 13.48 9.95 4.56
CA GLY A 57 13.01 11.31 4.24
C GLY A 57 11.50 11.38 3.93
N GLU A 58 10.98 12.59 3.73
CA GLU A 58 9.60 12.83 3.26
C GLU A 58 9.53 12.81 1.72
N PHE A 59 8.46 12.23 1.15
CA PHE A 59 8.19 12.14 -0.30
C PHE A 59 6.74 12.47 -0.64
#